data_AF-A0A3L6JBJ0-F1
#
_entry.id   AF-A0A3L6JBJ0-F1
#
_cell.length_a   1.000
_cell.length_b   1.000
_cell.length_c   1.000
_cell.angle_alpha   90.00
_cell.angle_beta   90.00
_cell.angle_gamma   90.00
#
_symmetry.space_group_name_H-M   'P 1'
#
loop_
_entity.id
_entity.type
_entity.pdbx_description
1 polymer ?
#
loop_
_entity_poly.entity_id
_entity_poly.type
_entity_poly.pdbx_seq_one_letter_code
_entity_poly.pdbx_strand_id
1 'polypeptide(L)'
;MVRVTTVSNVLSGIGLAVLAFAVIFKYLPETSTSQYPNYAWLVGAALSVIVIIMSIVNTFTEVTGFVHPDDKLISNMFVFLMAIATILIYGILDLGISFQSSIYGVGSMIVIAYVFLFVFLIFRETIMKGGEKGKVKEMTARFMLVSLFLGAVMAAIKFGLEYTYFYLGSYAQASLVLGIFAVVLVIVIAIVLGRRYEPVAQ
;
A
#
# COMPACT_ATOMS: atom_id res chain seq x y z
N MET A 1 9.44 -2.26 -27.95
CA MET A 1 8.84 -1.18 -27.14
C MET A 1 8.70 -1.71 -25.72
N VAL A 2 9.49 -1.23 -24.76
CA VAL A 2 9.45 -1.73 -23.37
C VAL A 2 8.21 -1.13 -22.70
N ARG A 3 7.35 -1.96 -22.12
CA ARG A 3 6.13 -1.50 -21.45
C ARG A 3 6.49 -0.71 -20.20
N VAL A 4 5.87 0.45 -19.99
CA VAL A 4 6.09 1.31 -18.82
C VAL A 4 5.73 0.58 -17.52
N THR A 5 4.78 -0.36 -17.56
CA THR A 5 4.49 -1.30 -16.46
C THR A 5 5.68 -2.14 -16.05
N THR A 6 6.38 -2.73 -17.03
CA THR A 6 7.56 -3.56 -16.76
C THR A 6 8.67 -2.74 -16.11
N VAL A 7 8.89 -1.50 -16.57
CA VAL A 7 9.87 -0.60 -15.98
C VAL A 7 9.47 -0.19 -14.56
N SER A 8 8.19 0.17 -14.34
CA SER A 8 7.65 0.51 -13.02
C SER A 8 7.81 -0.64 -12.02
N ASN A 9 7.50 -1.87 -12.42
CA ASN A 9 7.62 -3.06 -11.59
C ASN A 9 9.09 -3.36 -11.25
N VAL A 10 9.99 -3.25 -12.23
CA VAL A 10 11.42 -3.44 -12.01
C VAL A 10 11.97 -2.36 -11.08
N LEU A 11 11.61 -1.09 -11.28
CA LEU A 11 12.02 0.01 -10.40
C LEU A 11 11.45 -0.14 -8.99
N SER A 12 10.22 -0.63 -8.85
CA SER A 12 9.61 -0.95 -7.55
C SER A 12 10.37 -2.07 -6.84
N GLY A 13 10.73 -3.13 -7.57
CA GLY A 13 11.54 -4.23 -7.06
C GLY A 13 12.96 -3.80 -6.67
N ILE A 14 13.61 -2.98 -7.49
CA ILE A 14 14.92 -2.40 -7.18
C ILE A 14 14.83 -1.51 -5.93
N GLY A 15 13.80 -0.67 -5.83
CA GLY A 15 13.58 0.18 -4.68
C GLY A 15 13.34 -0.60 -3.39
N LEU A 16 12.51 -1.63 -3.44
CA LEU A 16 12.30 -2.57 -2.32
C LEU A 16 13.61 -3.29 -1.93
N ALA A 17 14.40 -3.72 -2.91
CA ALA A 17 15.69 -4.35 -2.66
C ALA A 17 16.68 -3.39 -1.99
N VAL A 18 16.82 -2.15 -2.50
CA VAL A 18 17.68 -1.11 -1.91
C VAL A 18 17.29 -0.82 -0.46
N LEU A 19 15.98 -0.72 -0.19
CA LEU A 19 15.47 -0.50 1.16
C LEU A 19 15.71 -1.72 2.07
N ALA A 20 15.51 -2.94 1.57
CA ALA A 20 15.81 -4.17 2.31
C ALA A 20 17.30 -4.27 2.67
N PHE A 21 18.19 -3.95 1.72
CA PHE A 21 19.63 -3.85 1.99
C PHE A 21 19.94 -2.81 3.05
N ALA A 22 19.31 -1.62 3.02
CA ALA A 22 19.51 -0.58 4.03
C ALA A 22 19.15 -1.06 5.45
N VAL A 23 18.09 -1.86 5.59
CA VAL A 23 17.70 -2.48 6.86
C VAL A 23 18.76 -3.49 7.32
N ILE A 24 19.21 -4.38 6.43
CA ILE A 24 20.23 -5.40 6.76
C ILE A 24 21.53 -4.72 7.23
N PHE A 25 21.97 -3.67 6.53
CA PHE A 25 23.15 -2.90 6.92
C PHE A 25 23.02 -2.20 8.28
N LYS A 26 21.81 -1.81 8.70
CA LYS A 26 21.59 -1.25 10.05
C LYS A 26 21.74 -2.30 11.16
N TYR A 27 21.48 -3.58 10.89
CA TYR A 27 21.55 -4.66 11.88
C TYR A 27 22.82 -5.52 11.81
N LEU A 28 23.72 -5.25 10.85
CA LEU A 28 25.04 -5.88 10.80
C LEU A 28 25.93 -5.35 11.95
N PRO A 29 26.51 -6.22 12.78
CA PRO A 29 27.38 -5.79 13.87
C PRO A 29 28.67 -5.17 13.33
N GLU A 30 28.89 -3.91 13.68
CA GLU A 30 30.11 -3.10 13.55
C GLU A 30 31.09 -3.44 12.41
N THR A 31 30.90 -2.76 11.28
CA THR A 31 32.06 -2.19 10.57
C THR A 31 31.93 -0.67 10.58
N SER A 32 32.44 -0.08 11.68
CA SER A 32 33.09 1.24 11.73
C SER A 32 32.39 2.42 11.04
N THR A 33 31.79 3.31 11.85
CA THR A 33 31.72 4.78 11.61
C THR A 33 31.09 5.29 10.29
N SER A 34 30.54 4.41 9.45
CA SER A 34 30.03 4.77 8.14
C SER A 34 28.63 5.35 8.27
N GLN A 35 28.47 6.66 7.99
CA GLN A 35 27.17 7.36 7.81
C GLN A 35 26.32 6.77 6.66
N TYR A 36 26.77 5.71 6.00
CA TYR A 36 26.18 5.11 4.82
C TYR A 36 24.73 4.58 5.01
N PRO A 37 24.28 4.07 6.18
CA PRO A 37 22.86 3.73 6.39
C PRO A 37 21.94 4.97 6.32
N ASN A 38 22.46 6.16 6.62
CA ASN A 38 21.67 7.39 6.73
C ASN A 38 21.34 8.06 5.38
N TYR A 39 21.81 7.53 4.24
CA TYR A 39 21.48 8.09 2.91
C TYR A 39 20.77 7.10 1.99
N ALA A 40 20.75 5.81 2.31
CA ALA A 40 20.07 4.79 1.51
C ALA A 40 18.55 5.05 1.41
N TRP A 41 17.95 5.64 2.44
CA TRP A 41 16.54 6.05 2.41
C TRP A 41 16.25 7.17 1.40
N LEU A 42 17.20 8.07 1.12
CA LEU A 42 17.03 9.12 0.10
C LEU A 42 16.91 8.49 -1.30
N VAL A 43 17.71 7.45 -1.57
CA VAL A 43 17.64 6.70 -2.83
C VAL A 43 16.32 5.96 -2.94
N GLY A 44 15.89 5.29 -1.87
CA GLY A 44 14.57 4.63 -1.81
C GLY A 44 13.39 5.61 -1.98
N ALA A 45 13.46 6.78 -1.33
CA ALA A 45 12.47 7.83 -1.45
C ALA A 45 12.43 8.41 -2.88
N ALA A 46 13.58 8.71 -3.49
CA ALA A 46 13.65 9.19 -4.86
C ALA A 46 13.08 8.16 -5.86
N LEU A 47 13.42 6.88 -5.70
CA LEU A 47 12.86 5.80 -6.50
C LEU A 47 11.34 5.67 -6.28
N SER A 48 10.86 5.85 -5.05
CA SER A 48 9.41 5.78 -4.76
C SER A 48 8.63 6.88 -5.49
N VAL A 49 9.18 8.10 -5.57
CA VAL A 49 8.57 9.22 -6.31
C VAL A 49 8.49 8.90 -7.79
N ILE A 50 9.58 8.37 -8.37
CA ILE A 50 9.62 7.98 -9.79
C ILE A 50 8.58 6.90 -10.07
N VAL A 51 8.52 5.86 -9.24
CA VAL A 51 7.58 4.76 -9.35
C VAL A 51 6.13 5.24 -9.24
N ILE A 52 5.82 6.14 -8.30
CA ILE A 52 4.48 6.74 -8.16
C ILE A 52 4.10 7.51 -9.43
N ILE A 53 4.99 8.36 -9.95
CA ILE A 53 4.72 9.12 -11.18
C ILE A 53 4.48 8.17 -12.36
N MET A 54 5.32 7.15 -12.53
CA MET A 54 5.14 6.15 -13.59
C MET A 54 3.82 5.40 -13.44
N SER A 55 3.42 5.05 -12.22
CA SER A 55 2.16 4.34 -11.96
C SER A 55 0.93 5.22 -12.24
N ILE A 56 0.99 6.51 -11.89
CA ILE A 56 -0.07 7.48 -12.22
C ILE A 56 -0.19 7.60 -13.75
N VAL A 57 0.92 7.83 -14.44
CA VAL A 57 0.93 7.95 -15.90
C VAL A 57 0.37 6.67 -16.53
N ASN A 58 0.84 5.50 -16.13
CA ASN A 58 0.39 4.23 -16.69
C ASN A 58 -1.08 3.89 -16.36
N THR A 59 -1.58 4.32 -15.20
CA THR A 59 -2.97 4.09 -14.81
C THR A 59 -3.93 4.96 -15.63
N PHE A 60 -3.61 6.25 -15.78
CA PHE A 60 -4.51 7.24 -16.39
C PHE A 60 -4.28 7.52 -17.87
N THR A 61 -3.14 7.08 -18.43
CA THR A 61 -2.85 7.24 -19.85
C THR A 61 -2.81 5.86 -20.52
N GLU A 62 -3.62 5.67 -21.56
CA GLU A 62 -3.58 4.46 -22.42
C GLU A 62 -2.41 4.49 -23.42
N VAL A 63 -1.53 5.49 -23.29
CA VAL A 63 -0.44 5.82 -24.22
C VAL A 63 0.62 4.71 -24.27
N THR A 64 0.57 3.77 -23.32
CA THR A 64 1.58 2.72 -23.12
C THR A 64 1.13 1.34 -23.60
N GLY A 65 0.26 1.26 -24.62
CA GLY A 65 0.00 0.07 -25.46
C GLY A 65 -0.61 -1.15 -24.75
N PHE A 66 -1.85 -1.53 -25.12
CA PHE A 66 -2.58 -2.75 -24.72
C PHE A 66 -2.03 -3.46 -23.46
N VAL A 67 -2.16 -2.79 -22.32
CA VAL A 67 -1.77 -3.31 -21.01
C VAL A 67 -2.96 -4.12 -20.48
N HIS A 68 -2.77 -5.41 -20.22
CA HIS A 68 -3.80 -6.24 -19.58
C HIS A 68 -4.21 -5.54 -18.27
N PRO A 69 -5.50 -5.45 -17.91
CA PRO A 69 -5.93 -4.80 -16.67
C PRO A 69 -5.17 -5.29 -15.43
N ASP A 70 -4.80 -6.58 -15.43
CA ASP A 70 -4.00 -7.21 -14.37
C ASP A 70 -2.58 -6.62 -14.25
N ASP A 71 -1.94 -6.26 -15.36
CA ASP A 71 -0.60 -5.65 -15.33
C ASP A 71 -0.64 -4.27 -14.65
N LYS A 72 -1.74 -3.50 -14.85
CA LYS A 72 -1.95 -2.21 -14.17
C LYS A 72 -2.22 -2.41 -12.68
N LEU A 73 -3.03 -3.43 -12.34
CA LEU A 73 -3.35 -3.76 -10.96
C LEU A 73 -2.09 -4.16 -10.19
N ILE A 74 -1.30 -5.08 -10.73
CA ILE A 74 -0.05 -5.56 -10.13
C ILE A 74 0.95 -4.41 -9.94
N SER A 75 1.11 -3.54 -10.94
CA SER A 75 1.97 -2.35 -10.80
C SER A 75 1.53 -1.45 -9.65
N ASN A 76 0.24 -1.14 -9.56
CA ASN A 76 -0.28 -0.31 -8.46
C ASN A 76 -0.14 -0.98 -7.08
N MET A 77 -0.21 -2.31 -7.01
CA MET A 77 0.04 -3.06 -5.79
C MET A 77 1.51 -3.01 -5.36
N PHE A 78 2.46 -3.10 -6.30
CA PHE A 78 3.88 -2.92 -6.00
C PHE A 78 4.20 -1.50 -5.55
N VAL A 79 3.58 -0.49 -6.15
CA VAL A 79 3.72 0.91 -5.72
C VAL A 79 3.23 1.10 -4.29
N PHE A 80 2.08 0.51 -3.94
CA PHE A 80 1.58 0.51 -2.57
C PHE A 80 2.57 -0.13 -1.59
N LEU A 81 3.09 -1.32 -1.90
CA LEU A 81 4.08 -2.00 -1.05
C LEU A 81 5.37 -1.20 -0.92
N MET A 82 5.84 -0.57 -2.00
CA MET A 82 7.02 0.27 -1.97
C MET A 82 6.80 1.52 -1.11
N ALA A 83 5.66 2.19 -1.22
CA ALA A 83 5.34 3.35 -0.40
C ALA A 83 5.33 3.02 1.09
N ILE A 84 4.70 1.89 1.47
CA ILE A 84 4.70 1.40 2.85
C ILE A 84 6.13 1.05 3.30
N ALA A 85 6.87 0.28 2.50
CA ALA A 85 8.22 -0.12 2.83
C ALA A 85 9.15 1.09 3.04
N THR A 86 9.10 2.10 2.17
CA THR A 86 9.90 3.33 2.31
C THR A 86 9.62 4.03 3.63
N ILE A 87 8.34 4.21 3.98
CA ILE A 87 7.93 4.91 5.21
C ILE A 87 8.38 4.13 6.45
N LEU A 88 8.16 2.82 6.47
CA LEU A 88 8.52 1.98 7.60
C LEU A 88 10.04 1.90 7.78
N ILE A 89 10.78 1.75 6.69
CA ILE A 89 12.24 1.66 6.75
C ILE A 89 12.85 3.01 7.15
N TYR A 90 12.23 4.13 6.80
CA TYR A 90 12.65 5.43 7.29
C TYR A 90 12.53 5.53 8.82
N GLY A 91 11.43 5.05 9.40
CA GLY A 91 11.30 4.96 10.86
C GLY A 91 12.27 3.95 11.49
N ILE A 92 12.64 2.87 10.77
CA ILE A 92 13.66 1.93 11.24
C ILE A 92 15.02 2.62 11.30
N LEU A 93 15.36 3.46 10.33
CA LEU A 93 16.67 4.12 10.24
C LEU A 93 16.85 5.23 11.28
N ASP A 94 15.78 5.95 11.62
CA ASP A 94 15.78 6.94 12.71
C ASP A 94 15.71 6.29 14.11
N LEU A 95 16.26 6.96 15.13
CA LEU A 95 16.30 6.46 16.52
C LEU A 95 15.32 7.18 17.47
N GLY A 96 14.56 8.18 16.98
CA GLY A 96 13.62 8.95 17.79
C GLY A 96 12.32 8.19 18.06
N ILE A 97 12.02 7.90 19.32
CA ILE A 97 10.79 7.20 19.73
C ILE A 97 9.51 7.93 19.28
N SER A 98 9.48 9.26 19.44
CA SER A 98 8.33 10.08 19.01
C SER A 98 8.17 10.09 17.49
N PHE A 99 9.28 10.07 16.76
CA PHE A 99 9.29 10.04 15.31
C PHE A 99 8.82 8.67 14.78
N GLN A 100 9.34 7.59 15.36
CA GLN A 100 8.92 6.21 15.09
C GLN A 100 7.42 6.01 15.31
N SER A 101 6.87 6.49 16.43
CA SER A 101 5.43 6.44 16.70
C SER A 101 4.61 7.17 15.62
N SER A 102 5.06 8.37 15.23
CA SER A 102 4.41 9.17 14.19
C SER A 102 4.43 8.47 12.82
N ILE A 103 5.58 7.94 12.43
CA ILE A 103 5.75 7.21 11.17
C ILE A 103 4.94 5.90 11.16
N TYR A 104 4.88 5.18 12.27
CA TYR A 104 4.02 4.00 12.39
C TYR A 104 2.54 4.36 12.21
N GLY A 105 2.11 5.47 12.81
CA GLY A 105 0.77 6.03 12.63
C GLY A 105 0.46 6.34 11.16
N VAL A 106 1.39 7.00 10.46
CA VAL A 106 1.27 7.31 9.02
C VAL A 106 1.16 6.03 8.19
N GLY A 107 2.06 5.05 8.40
CA GLY A 107 2.02 3.77 7.70
C GLY A 107 0.70 3.02 7.93
N SER A 108 0.22 3.01 9.17
CA SER A 108 -1.07 2.42 9.53
C SER A 108 -2.24 3.10 8.80
N MET A 109 -2.23 4.43 8.71
CA MET A 109 -3.27 5.18 7.98
C MET A 109 -3.28 4.85 6.48
N ILE A 110 -2.12 4.69 5.84
CA ILE A 110 -2.03 4.33 4.42
C ILE A 110 -2.63 2.94 4.18
N VAL A 111 -2.31 1.96 5.04
CA VAL A 111 -2.90 0.62 4.98
C VAL A 111 -4.41 0.67 5.17
N ILE A 112 -4.90 1.42 6.16
CA ILE A 112 -6.33 1.58 6.42
C ILE A 112 -7.05 2.23 5.22
N ALA A 113 -6.45 3.26 4.61
CA ALA A 113 -6.99 3.90 3.41
C ALA A 113 -7.06 2.92 2.24
N TYR A 114 -6.08 2.04 2.10
CA TYR A 114 -6.08 1.00 1.07
C TYR A 114 -7.20 -0.03 1.28
N VAL A 115 -7.40 -0.47 2.53
CA VAL A 115 -8.54 -1.33 2.90
C VAL A 115 -9.86 -0.62 2.62
N PHE A 116 -9.98 0.67 2.97
CA PHE A 116 -11.17 1.48 2.71
C PHE A 116 -11.53 1.45 1.22
N LEU A 117 -10.57 1.74 0.34
CA LEU A 117 -10.80 1.79 -1.10
C LEU A 117 -11.20 0.41 -1.64
N PHE A 118 -10.60 -0.65 -1.13
CA PHE A 118 -10.91 -2.00 -1.57
C PHE A 118 -12.31 -2.46 -1.15
N VAL A 119 -12.69 -2.25 0.12
CA VAL A 119 -14.05 -2.56 0.59
C VAL A 119 -15.06 -1.71 -0.16
N PHE A 120 -14.79 -0.42 -0.36
CA PHE A 120 -15.66 0.45 -1.14
C PHE A 120 -15.88 -0.07 -2.58
N LEU A 121 -14.82 -0.54 -3.24
CA LEU A 121 -14.91 -1.14 -4.57
C LEU A 121 -15.79 -2.39 -4.60
N ILE A 122 -15.71 -3.26 -3.59
CA ILE A 122 -16.56 -4.46 -3.47
C ILE A 122 -18.03 -4.10 -3.33
N PHE A 123 -18.35 -3.11 -2.50
CA PHE A 123 -19.73 -2.71 -2.23
C PHE A 123 -20.32 -1.74 -3.27
N ARG A 124 -19.50 -1.23 -4.21
CA ARG A 124 -19.93 -0.26 -5.24
C ARG A 124 -21.19 -0.69 -5.97
N GLU A 125 -21.25 -1.92 -6.46
CA GLU A 125 -22.41 -2.43 -7.20
C GLU A 125 -23.67 -2.49 -6.31
N THR A 126 -23.51 -2.92 -5.06
CA THR A 126 -24.61 -2.99 -4.09
C THR A 126 -25.15 -1.60 -3.72
N ILE A 127 -24.26 -0.61 -3.60
CA ILE A 127 -24.63 0.79 -3.37
C ILE A 127 -25.38 1.35 -4.58
N MET A 128 -24.90 1.05 -5.80
CA MET A 128 -25.44 1.59 -7.04
C MET A 128 -26.69 0.86 -7.56
N LYS A 129 -26.98 -0.35 -7.07
CA LYS A 129 -28.22 -1.08 -7.38
C LYS A 129 -29.42 -0.21 -7.00
N GLY A 130 -30.23 0.17 -7.98
CA GLY A 130 -31.39 1.06 -7.78
C GLY A 130 -31.17 2.54 -8.13
N GLY A 131 -30.13 2.87 -8.90
CA GLY A 131 -29.90 4.24 -9.43
C GLY A 131 -30.91 4.74 -10.49
N GLU A 132 -31.99 4.00 -10.74
CA GLU A 132 -33.08 4.46 -11.60
C GLU A 132 -33.89 5.58 -10.93
N LYS A 133 -34.32 6.55 -11.75
CA LYS A 133 -34.97 7.80 -11.32
C LYS A 133 -36.06 7.53 -10.27
N GLY A 134 -35.89 8.09 -9.06
CA GLY A 134 -36.87 8.04 -7.97
C GLY A 134 -36.39 7.40 -6.65
N LYS A 135 -35.26 6.68 -6.66
CA LYS A 135 -34.74 5.95 -5.49
C LYS A 135 -33.50 6.57 -4.82
N VAL A 136 -33.27 7.87 -5.00
CA VAL A 136 -32.10 8.57 -4.43
C VAL A 136 -32.03 8.40 -2.90
N LYS A 137 -33.17 8.41 -2.20
CA LYS A 137 -33.21 8.18 -0.74
C LYS A 137 -32.72 6.79 -0.35
N GLU A 138 -33.04 5.76 -1.14
CA GLU A 138 -32.64 4.38 -0.90
C GLU A 138 -31.14 4.18 -1.17
N MET A 139 -30.62 4.80 -2.24
CA MET A 139 -29.18 4.84 -2.53
C MET A 139 -28.39 5.53 -1.41
N THR A 140 -28.84 6.70 -0.94
CA THR A 140 -28.20 7.42 0.16
C THR A 140 -28.23 6.62 1.46
N ALA A 141 -29.34 5.93 1.76
CA ALA A 141 -29.44 5.07 2.94
C ALA A 141 -28.44 3.89 2.88
N ARG A 142 -28.31 3.22 1.73
CA ARG A 142 -27.34 2.15 1.51
C ARG A 142 -25.90 2.65 1.64
N PHE A 143 -25.61 3.82 1.07
CA PHE A 143 -24.30 4.46 1.18
C PHE A 143 -23.95 4.78 2.64
N MET A 144 -24.87 5.38 3.41
CA MET A 144 -24.66 5.68 4.82
C MET A 144 -24.42 4.43 5.67
N LEU A 145 -25.15 3.33 5.41
CA LEU A 145 -24.95 2.08 6.14
C LEU A 145 -23.58 1.47 5.82
N VAL A 146 -23.20 1.44 4.54
CA VAL A 146 -21.88 0.93 4.13
C VAL A 146 -20.76 1.81 4.70
N SER A 147 -20.90 3.14 4.69
CA SER A 147 -19.88 4.03 5.25
C SER A 147 -19.74 3.89 6.77
N LEU A 148 -20.85 3.69 7.49
CA LEU A 148 -20.83 3.41 8.93
C LEU A 148 -20.11 2.09 9.22
N PHE A 149 -20.47 1.02 8.52
CA PHE A 149 -19.82 -0.29 8.66
C PHE A 149 -18.32 -0.18 8.38
N LEU A 150 -17.96 0.52 7.31
CA LEU A 150 -16.59 0.68 6.89
C LEU A 150 -15.79 1.53 7.90
N GLY A 151 -16.40 2.56 8.49
CA GLY A 151 -15.82 3.30 9.61
C GLY A 151 -15.54 2.42 10.83
N ALA A 152 -16.45 1.50 11.18
CA ALA A 152 -16.24 0.54 12.27
C ALA A 152 -15.08 -0.43 11.97
N VAL A 153 -15.01 -0.94 10.74
CA VAL A 153 -13.89 -1.80 10.29
C VAL A 153 -12.55 -1.06 10.37
N MET A 154 -12.49 0.20 9.90
CA MET A 154 -11.28 1.01 9.97
C MET A 154 -10.85 1.26 11.41
N ALA A 155 -11.80 1.55 12.32
CA ALA A 155 -11.50 1.75 13.73
C ALA A 155 -10.94 0.47 14.38
N ALA A 156 -11.53 -0.69 14.08
CA ALA A 156 -11.04 -1.98 14.56
C ALA A 156 -9.63 -2.30 14.07
N ILE A 157 -9.34 -2.06 12.78
CA ILE A 157 -8.00 -2.26 12.21
C ILE A 157 -7.00 -1.31 12.87
N LYS A 158 -7.34 -0.02 12.98
CA LYS A 158 -6.47 0.97 13.64
C LYS A 158 -6.14 0.56 15.07
N PHE A 159 -7.16 0.18 15.84
CA PHE A 159 -6.98 -0.30 17.20
C PHE A 159 -6.07 -1.52 17.26
N GLY A 160 -6.26 -2.51 16.37
CA GLY A 160 -5.40 -3.69 16.30
C GLY A 160 -3.94 -3.36 15.99
N LEU A 161 -3.70 -2.42 15.06
CA LEU A 161 -2.35 -1.97 14.70
C LEU A 161 -1.67 -1.18 15.82
N GLU A 162 -2.40 -0.28 16.49
CA GLU A 162 -1.90 0.48 17.64
C GLU A 162 -1.64 -0.44 18.85
N TYR A 163 -2.53 -1.40 19.09
CA TYR A 163 -2.35 -2.41 20.13
C TYR A 163 -1.09 -3.25 19.89
N THR A 164 -0.84 -3.63 18.62
CA THR A 164 0.37 -4.36 18.23
C THR A 164 1.63 -3.53 18.51
N TYR A 165 1.61 -2.24 18.19
CA TYR A 165 2.72 -1.33 18.48
C TYR A 165 2.97 -1.19 19.99
N PHE A 166 1.90 -1.03 20.78
CA PHE A 166 1.97 -0.94 22.23
C PHE A 166 2.52 -2.22 22.87
N TYR A 167 2.04 -3.39 22.44
CA TYR A 167 2.41 -4.68 23.02
C TYR A 167 3.85 -5.09 22.69
N LEU A 168 4.30 -4.87 21.46
CA LEU A 168 5.65 -5.26 21.03
C LEU A 168 6.74 -4.35 21.62
N GLY A 169 6.40 -3.09 21.96
CA GLY A 169 7.33 -2.13 22.57
C GLY A 169 8.55 -1.77 21.70
N SER A 170 8.61 -2.29 20.47
CA SER A 170 9.71 -2.13 19.53
C SER A 170 9.16 -1.78 18.16
N TYR A 171 9.57 -0.63 17.64
CA TYR A 171 9.20 -0.17 16.31
C TYR A 171 9.60 -1.16 15.21
N ALA A 172 10.76 -1.80 15.34
CA ALA A 172 11.25 -2.76 14.34
C ALA A 172 10.32 -3.98 14.20
N GLN A 173 9.80 -4.48 15.32
CA GLN A 173 8.87 -5.61 15.31
C GLN A 173 7.48 -5.17 14.84
N ALA A 174 7.00 -4.02 15.32
CA ALA A 174 5.69 -3.50 14.91
C ALA A 174 5.64 -3.16 13.41
N SER A 175 6.67 -2.52 12.87
CA SER A 175 6.79 -2.22 11.44
C SER A 175 6.87 -3.48 10.59
N LEU A 176 7.54 -4.54 11.05
CA LEU A 176 7.55 -5.83 10.38
C LEU A 176 6.15 -6.44 10.33
N VAL A 177 5.40 -6.43 11.43
CA VAL A 177 4.01 -6.93 11.46
C VAL A 177 3.12 -6.13 10.50
N LEU A 178 3.22 -4.80 10.51
CA LEU A 178 2.49 -3.92 9.59
C LEU A 178 2.86 -4.18 8.13
N GLY A 179 4.15 -4.42 7.83
CA GLY A 179 4.64 -4.77 6.51
C GLY A 179 4.10 -6.12 6.03
N ILE A 180 4.12 -7.15 6.89
CA ILE A 180 3.52 -8.46 6.59
C ILE A 180 2.02 -8.31 6.34
N PHE A 181 1.32 -7.55 7.18
CA PHE A 181 -0.10 -7.28 7.00
C PHE A 181 -0.40 -6.63 5.64
N ALA A 182 0.41 -5.65 5.21
CA ALA A 182 0.28 -5.02 3.90
C ALA A 182 0.49 -6.01 2.74
N VAL A 183 1.46 -6.92 2.84
CA VAL A 183 1.70 -7.98 1.85
C VAL A 183 0.51 -8.95 1.78
N VAL A 184 0.03 -9.42 2.94
CA VAL A 184 -1.15 -10.30 3.00
C VAL A 184 -2.37 -9.62 2.40
N LEU A 185 -2.58 -8.34 2.69
CA LEU A 185 -3.66 -7.55 2.12
C LEU A 185 -3.59 -7.51 0.59
N VAL A 186 -2.40 -7.25 0.03
CA VAL A 186 -2.16 -7.29 -1.42
C VAL A 186 -2.52 -8.67 -1.98
N ILE A 187 -2.04 -9.76 -1.37
CA ILE A 187 -2.35 -11.12 -1.84
C ILE A 187 -3.87 -11.39 -1.83
N VAL A 188 -4.56 -11.01 -0.76
CA VAL A 188 -6.02 -11.16 -0.66
C VAL A 188 -6.74 -10.39 -1.76
N ILE A 189 -6.34 -9.13 -2.02
CA ILE A 189 -6.91 -8.30 -3.06
C ILE A 189 -6.67 -8.93 -4.44
N ALA A 190 -5.47 -9.43 -4.71
CA ALA A 190 -5.14 -10.10 -5.97
C ALA A 190 -6.03 -11.32 -6.21
N ILE A 191 -6.24 -12.15 -5.17
CA ILE A 191 -7.10 -13.34 -5.27
C ILE A 191 -8.56 -12.95 -5.49
N VAL A 192 -9.07 -11.94 -4.78
CA VAL A 192 -10.47 -11.51 -4.88
C VAL A 192 -10.76 -10.85 -6.24
N LEU A 193 -9.85 -10.03 -6.75
CA LEU A 193 -10.02 -9.35 -8.05
C LEU A 193 -9.70 -10.28 -9.22
N GLY A 194 -8.72 -11.17 -9.11
CA GLY A 194 -8.40 -12.14 -10.15
C GLY A 194 -9.61 -13.01 -10.54
N ARG A 195 -10.50 -13.31 -9.59
CA ARG A 195 -11.76 -14.04 -9.85
C ARG A 195 -12.84 -13.21 -10.56
N ARG A 196 -12.71 -11.88 -10.59
CA ARG A 196 -13.70 -10.97 -11.20
C ARG A 196 -13.31 -10.49 -12.60
N TYR A 197 -12.09 -10.77 -13.04
CA TYR A 197 -11.52 -10.29 -14.31
C TYR A 197 -11.20 -11.39 -15.32
N GLU A 198 -11.73 -12.61 -15.18
CA GLU A 198 -11.74 -13.53 -16.32
C GLU A 198 -12.62 -12.92 -17.42
N PRO A 199 -12.08 -12.56 -18.59
CA PRO A 199 -12.91 -12.18 -19.71
C PRO A 199 -13.77 -13.39 -20.05
N VAL A 200 -15.08 -13.16 -20.16
CA VAL A 200 -15.97 -14.02 -20.95
C VAL A 200 -15.29 -14.13 -22.31
N ALA A 201 -14.71 -15.30 -22.58
CA ALA A 201 -14.19 -15.61 -23.89
C ALA A 201 -15.39 -15.61 -24.85
N GLN A 202 -15.38 -14.60 -25.73
CA GLN A 202 -16.19 -14.46 -26.96
C GLN A 202 -17.67 -14.09 -26.78
#